data_AF-A0A6P0I1D8-F1
#
_entry.id   AF-A0A6P0I1D8-F1
#
_cell.length_a   1.000
_cell.length_b   1.000
_cell.length_c   1.000
_cell.angle_alpha   90.00
_cell.angle_beta   90.00
_cell.angle_gamma   90.00
#
_symmetry.space_group_name_H-M   'P 1'
#
loop_
_entity.id
_entity.type
_entity.pdbx_description
1 polymer ?
#
loop_
_entity_poly.entity_id
_entity_poly.type
_entity_poly.pdbx_seq_one_letter_code
_entity_poly.pdbx_strand_id
1 'polypeptide(L)'
;MTNIFQKLSFVATSAVLSLSVINANPVNAASIIYDFEVSIDSGVLDGETYSGFFEFDDSALTGIGEEFLSVSKLSSDTDKNS
;
A
#
# COMPACT_ATOMS: atom_id res chain seq x y z
N MET A 1 8.42 5.88 -69.34
CA MET A 1 8.76 4.76 -68.43
C MET A 1 8.88 5.34 -67.02
N THR A 2 7.84 5.21 -66.21
CA THR A 2 7.80 5.80 -64.86
C THR A 2 8.69 4.96 -63.94
N ASN A 3 9.74 5.60 -63.40
CA ASN A 3 10.77 4.97 -62.61
C ASN A 3 10.19 4.33 -61.34
N ILE A 4 10.37 3.02 -61.20
CA ILE A 4 9.96 2.21 -60.05
C ILE A 4 10.56 2.69 -58.72
N PHE A 5 11.56 3.57 -58.78
CA PHE A 5 12.26 4.18 -57.64
C PHE A 5 11.41 5.18 -56.84
N GLN A 6 10.24 5.59 -57.33
CA GLN A 6 9.30 6.44 -56.58
C GLN A 6 8.31 5.67 -55.69
N LYS A 7 8.29 4.33 -55.77
CA LYS A 7 7.41 3.53 -54.90
C LYS A 7 8.06 3.32 -53.54
N LEU A 8 7.41 3.89 -52.52
CA LEU A 8 7.51 3.50 -51.11
C LEU A 8 8.83 3.87 -50.40
N SER A 9 9.13 5.17 -50.32
CA SER A 9 9.76 5.67 -49.08
C SER A 9 8.69 5.66 -47.99
N PHE A 10 8.50 4.49 -47.36
CA PHE A 10 7.65 4.34 -46.18
C PHE A 10 8.51 4.69 -44.97
N VAL A 11 8.52 5.97 -44.59
CA VAL A 11 9.12 6.41 -43.32
C VAL A 11 8.19 5.98 -42.20
N ALA A 12 8.37 4.74 -41.72
CA ALA A 12 7.75 4.28 -40.50
C ALA A 12 8.43 5.02 -39.34
N THR A 13 7.77 6.05 -38.81
CA THR A 13 8.20 6.67 -37.55
C THR A 13 7.87 5.68 -36.44
N SER A 14 8.84 4.87 -36.02
CA SER A 14 8.67 3.95 -34.90
C SER A 14 8.65 4.75 -33.59
N ALA A 15 7.46 5.07 -33.10
CA ALA A 15 7.28 5.51 -31.72
C ALA A 15 7.62 4.32 -30.80
N VAL A 16 8.73 4.41 -30.07
CA VAL A 16 9.11 3.40 -29.08
C VAL A 16 8.33 3.68 -27.80
N LEU A 17 7.35 2.84 -27.49
CA LEU A 17 6.69 2.84 -26.20
C LEU A 17 7.58 2.08 -25.21
N SER A 18 8.34 2.80 -24.39
CA SER A 18 9.14 2.19 -23.32
C SER A 18 8.21 1.78 -22.17
N LEU A 19 7.95 0.49 -22.05
CA LEU A 19 7.24 -0.08 -20.91
C LEU A 19 8.24 -0.24 -19.76
N SER A 20 8.21 0.66 -18.77
CA SER A 20 8.99 0.49 -17.55
C SER A 20 8.43 -0.69 -16.77
N VAL A 21 9.24 -1.74 -16.57
CA VAL A 21 8.91 -2.79 -15.61
C VAL A 21 9.03 -2.19 -14.22
N ILE A 22 7.89 -1.88 -13.61
CA ILE A 22 7.84 -1.63 -12.17
C ILE A 22 8.09 -3.00 -11.53
N ASN A 23 9.22 -3.13 -10.85
CA ASN A 23 9.49 -4.31 -10.05
C ASN A 23 8.54 -4.21 -8.86
N ALA A 24 7.36 -4.80 -8.97
CA ALA A 24 6.51 -5.03 -7.82
C ALA A 24 7.30 -5.96 -6.91
N ASN A 25 7.74 -5.45 -5.76
CA ASN A 25 8.30 -6.30 -4.73
C ASN A 25 7.25 -7.39 -4.44
N PRO A 26 7.63 -8.67 -4.34
CA PRO A 26 6.67 -9.69 -3.91
C PRO A 26 6.14 -9.27 -2.54
N VAL A 27 4.90 -8.80 -2.50
CA VAL A 27 4.19 -8.50 -1.26
C VAL A 27 3.97 -9.85 -0.60
N ASN A 28 4.71 -10.11 0.47
CA ASN A 28 4.40 -11.24 1.31
C ASN A 28 3.12 -10.82 2.00
N ALA A 29 1.97 -11.29 1.51
CA ALA A 29 0.68 -11.15 2.18
C ALA A 29 0.85 -11.51 3.65
N ALA A 30 1.00 -10.50 4.49
CA ALA A 30 1.32 -10.66 5.89
C ALA A 30 0.26 -9.93 6.67
N SER A 31 -0.34 -10.66 7.61
CA SER A 31 -1.07 -10.04 8.69
C SER A 31 -0.05 -9.23 9.51
N ILE A 32 -0.14 -7.91 9.43
CA ILE A 32 0.67 -6.98 10.21
C ILE A 32 -0.13 -6.58 11.44
N ILE A 33 0.46 -6.81 12.62
CA ILE A 33 -0.11 -6.46 13.92
C ILE A 33 0.65 -5.24 14.47
N TYR A 34 -0.09 -4.23 14.89
CA TYR A 34 0.43 -3.04 15.58
C TYR A 34 -0.21 -2.93 16.95
N ASP A 35 0.63 -2.97 17.98
CA ASP A 35 0.24 -2.69 19.36
C ASP A 35 0.23 -1.18 19.63
N PHE A 36 -0.70 -0.74 20.46
CA PHE A 36 -0.77 0.63 20.93
C PHE A 36 -1.02 0.68 22.44
N GLU A 37 -0.57 1.77 23.05
CA GLU A 37 -0.81 2.11 24.45
C GLU A 37 -1.37 3.54 24.52
N VAL A 38 -2.38 3.73 25.37
CA VAL A 38 -3.04 5.01 25.60
C VAL A 38 -3.01 5.31 27.10
N SER A 39 -2.31 6.38 27.47
CA SER A 39 -2.36 6.95 28.82
C SER A 39 -3.38 8.08 28.86
N ILE A 40 -4.21 8.11 29.92
CA ILE A 40 -5.18 9.18 30.15
C ILE A 40 -4.60 10.18 31.14
N ASP A 41 -4.43 11.42 30.69
CA ASP A 41 -3.82 12.51 31.49
C ASP A 41 -4.85 13.48 32.11
N SER A 42 -6.16 13.21 31.97
CA SER A 42 -7.21 14.01 32.61
C SER A 42 -8.57 13.33 32.66
N GLY A 43 -9.41 13.75 33.62
CA GLY A 43 -10.78 13.27 33.77
C GLY A 43 -10.93 12.20 34.85
N VAL A 44 -12.04 11.44 34.82
CA VAL A 44 -12.35 10.42 35.85
C VAL A 44 -11.43 9.20 35.76
N LEU A 45 -10.76 9.03 34.62
CA LEU A 45 -9.82 7.94 34.35
C LEU A 45 -8.37 8.45 34.28
N ASP A 46 -8.09 9.64 34.83
CA ASP A 46 -6.72 10.19 34.90
C ASP A 46 -5.78 9.22 35.63
N GLY A 47 -4.61 8.96 35.03
CA GLY A 47 -3.63 8.00 35.50
C GLY A 47 -3.86 6.56 35.05
N GLU A 48 -4.95 6.27 34.34
CA GLU A 48 -5.21 4.94 33.77
C GLU A 48 -4.49 4.79 32.42
N THR A 49 -4.01 3.56 32.16
CA THR A 49 -3.41 3.18 30.88
C THR A 49 -4.18 2.02 30.28
N TYR A 50 -4.42 2.09 28.98
CA TYR A 50 -5.05 1.04 28.18
C TYR A 50 -4.11 0.59 27.10
N SER A 51 -4.12 -0.69 26.79
CA SER A 51 -3.37 -1.25 25.67
C SER A 51 -4.31 -1.92 24.69
N GLY A 52 -3.83 -2.17 23.48
CA GLY A 52 -4.59 -2.84 22.47
C GLY A 52 -3.75 -3.09 21.24
N PHE A 53 -4.38 -3.67 20.23
CA PHE A 53 -3.74 -3.89 18.95
C PHE A 53 -4.73 -3.77 17.82
N PHE A 54 -4.22 -3.48 16.64
CA PHE A 54 -4.95 -3.66 15.39
C PHE A 54 -4.13 -4.46 14.39
N GLU A 55 -4.82 -5.12 13.48
CA GLU A 55 -4.26 -6.00 12.47
C GLU A 55 -4.79 -5.61 11.09
N PHE A 56 -3.95 -5.66 10.06
CA PHE A 56 -4.38 -5.51 8.67
C PHE A 56 -3.62 -6.47 7.75
N ASP A 57 -4.26 -6.86 6.64
CA ASP A 57 -3.63 -7.64 5.57
C ASP A 57 -3.11 -6.68 4.50
N ASP A 58 -1.80 -6.70 4.27
CA ASP A 58 -1.14 -5.85 3.28
C ASP A 58 -1.05 -6.47 1.87
N SER A 59 -1.62 -7.66 1.67
CA SER A 59 -1.57 -8.40 0.40
C SER A 59 -2.08 -7.62 -0.82
N ALA A 60 -2.95 -6.64 -0.60
CA ALA A 60 -3.52 -5.80 -1.64
C ALA A 60 -2.67 -4.55 -1.99
N LEU A 61 -1.60 -4.28 -1.24
CA LEU A 61 -0.71 -3.14 -1.49
C LEU A 61 0.28 -3.43 -2.62
N THR A 62 0.40 -2.45 -3.50
CA THR A 62 1.32 -2.43 -4.64
C THR A 62 2.56 -1.57 -4.36
N GLY A 63 2.51 -0.70 -3.33
CA GLY A 63 3.58 0.24 -2.98
C GLY A 63 3.66 1.45 -3.92
N ILE A 64 2.60 1.74 -4.68
CA ILE A 64 2.59 2.78 -5.72
C ILE A 64 1.42 3.73 -5.51
N GLY A 65 1.71 5.02 -5.38
CA GLY A 65 0.69 6.05 -5.19
C GLY A 65 0.10 6.06 -3.78
N GLU A 66 -1.11 6.61 -3.64
CA GLU A 66 -1.86 6.53 -2.38
C GLU A 66 -2.66 5.22 -2.36
N GLU A 67 -2.56 4.50 -1.25
CA GLU A 67 -3.19 3.19 -1.07
C GLU A 67 -3.94 3.16 0.28
N PHE A 68 -5.06 2.44 0.31
CA PHE A 68 -5.92 2.35 1.49
C PHE A 68 -6.20 0.88 1.80
N LEU A 69 -6.10 0.51 3.07
CA LEU A 69 -6.43 -0.82 3.57
C LEU A 69 -7.48 -0.73 4.67
N SER A 70 -8.31 -1.76 4.75
CA SER A 70 -9.21 -1.97 5.88
C SER A 70 -8.47 -2.65 7.02
N VAL A 71 -8.84 -2.28 8.25
CA VAL A 71 -8.39 -3.01 9.45
C VAL A 71 -9.12 -4.36 9.51
N SER A 72 -8.36 -5.44 9.62
CA SER A 72 -8.87 -6.81 9.74
C SER A 72 -9.35 -7.11 11.16
N LYS A 73 -8.65 -6.61 12.18
CA LYS A 73 -8.99 -6.83 13.58
C LYS A 73 -8.60 -5.63 14.44
N LEU A 74 -9.40 -5.33 15.45
CA LEU A 74 -9.14 -4.32 16.46
C LEU A 74 -9.49 -4.90 17.84
N SER A 75 -8.57 -4.77 18.80
CA SER A 75 -8.75 -5.18 20.18
C SER A 75 -8.26 -4.09 21.12
N SER A 76 -8.88 -4.02 22.30
CA SER A 76 -8.43 -3.18 23.41
C SER A 76 -8.49 -4.01 24.67
N ASP A 77 -7.35 -4.26 25.28
CA ASP A 77 -7.24 -4.90 26.57
C ASP A 77 -7.39 -3.82 27.65
N THR A 78 -8.50 -3.91 28.36
CA THR A 78 -8.75 -3.10 29.54
C THR A 78 -8.32 -3.90 30.75
N ASP A 79 -7.01 -3.94 31.00
CA ASP A 79 -6.48 -4.47 32.25
C ASP A 79 -6.86 -3.51 33.38
N LYS A 80 -8.05 -3.71 33.96
CA LYS A 80 -8.42 -3.09 35.24
C LYS A 80 -7.53 -3.70 36.31
N ASN A 81 -6.44 -3.01 36.64
CA ASN A 81 -5.69 -3.30 37.86
C ASN A 81 -6.55 -2.90 39.07
N SER A 82 -7.39 -3.84 39.52
CA SER A 82 -8.26 -3.68 40.70
C SER A 82 -7.53 -3.92 42.01
#